data_AF-A0AAN7L7S2-F1
#
_entry.id   AF-A0AAN7L7S2-F1
#
_cell.length_a   1.000
_cell.length_b   1.000
_cell.length_c   1.000
_cell.angle_alpha   90.00
_cell.angle_beta   90.00
_cell.angle_gamma   90.00
#
_symmetry.space_group_name_H-M   'P 1'
#
loop_
_entity.id
_entity.type
_entity.pdbx_description
1 polymer ?
#
loop_
_entity_poly.entity_id
_entity_poly.type
_entity_poly.pdbx_seq_one_letter_code
_entity_poly.pdbx_strand_id
1 'polypeptide(L)'
;MPSHKTFRIKKKLAKKMRQNRPIPHWIRMRTDNKIRFNSPFPLDLFFSLSSFISAAGIGDMGMCLLTAWALRCHSSIRYNAKRRHWRRTKLGF
;
A
#
# COMPACT_ATOMS: atom_id res chain seq x y z
N MET A 1 27.56 11.81 -28.30
CA MET A 1 26.38 12.69 -28.13
C MET A 1 25.22 11.94 -27.50
N PRO A 2 24.40 12.57 -26.63
CA PRO A 2 23.08 12.04 -26.28
C PRO A 2 22.19 11.95 -27.52
N SER A 3 21.27 10.98 -27.56
CA SER A 3 20.36 10.81 -28.70
C SER A 3 19.45 12.02 -28.90
N HIS A 4 19.15 12.33 -30.16
CA HIS A 4 18.16 13.34 -30.52
C HIS A 4 16.78 12.91 -30.03
N LYS A 5 16.24 13.63 -29.05
CA LYS A 5 14.92 13.40 -28.45
C LYS A 5 14.08 14.67 -28.56
N THR A 6 12.78 14.52 -28.81
CA THR A 6 11.84 15.63 -28.82
C THR A 6 11.70 16.28 -27.44
N PHE A 7 11.30 17.55 -27.40
CA PHE A 7 11.12 18.30 -26.14
C PHE A 7 10.09 17.66 -25.22
N ARG A 8 9.00 17.11 -25.78
CA ARG A 8 7.95 16.40 -25.01
C ARG A 8 8.51 15.17 -24.28
N ILE A 9 9.36 14.38 -24.93
CA ILE A 9 10.01 13.21 -24.33
C ILE A 9 11.00 13.66 -23.23
N LYS A 10 11.80 14.70 -23.48
CA LYS A 10 12.71 15.27 -22.48
C LYS A 10 11.97 15.71 -21.21
N LYS A 11 10.83 16.40 -21.37
CA LYS A 11 9.97 16.82 -20.24
C LYS A 11 9.41 15.62 -19.46
N LYS A 12 8.97 14.55 -20.14
CA LYS A 12 8.52 13.30 -19.52
C LYS A 12 9.65 12.63 -18.72
N LEU A 13 10.85 12.50 -19.31
CA LEU A 13 12.03 11.92 -18.65
C LEU A 13 12.42 12.71 -17.39
N ALA A 14 12.47 14.04 -17.49
CA ALA A 14 12.78 14.91 -16.35
C ALA A 14 11.75 14.78 -15.21
N LYS A 15 10.45 14.63 -15.54
CA LYS A 15 9.41 14.36 -14.53
C LYS A 15 9.62 13.00 -13.86
N LYS A 16 9.92 11.95 -14.63
CA LYS A 16 10.17 10.60 -14.10
C LYS A 16 11.44 10.53 -13.23
N MET A 17 12.46 11.33 -13.54
CA MET A 17 13.64 11.48 -12.67
C MET A 17 13.27 12.13 -11.33
N ARG A 18 12.47 13.21 -11.35
CA ARG A 18 12.02 13.91 -10.13
C ARG A 18 11.10 13.08 -9.24
N GLN A 19 10.25 12.24 -9.83
CA GLN A 19 9.35 11.35 -9.08
C GLN A 19 10.08 10.21 -8.36
N ASN A 20 11.27 9.82 -8.82
CA ASN A 20 12.02 8.68 -8.30
C ASN A 20 12.90 9.06 -7.10
N ARG A 21 12.28 9.63 -6.06
CA ARG A 21 12.95 10.07 -4.82
C ARG A 21 12.38 9.32 -3.60
N PRO A 22 13.17 9.11 -2.53
CA PRO A 22 12.68 8.55 -1.27
C PRO A 22 11.71 9.53 -0.58
N ILE A 23 10.86 9.00 0.30
CA ILE A 23 9.89 9.80 1.06
C ILE A 23 10.65 10.64 2.11
N PRO A 24 10.35 11.94 2.25
CA PRO A 24 10.88 12.79 3.31
C PRO A 24 10.56 12.28 4.72
N HIS A 25 11.50 12.44 5.65
CA HIS A 25 11.38 11.92 7.01
C HIS A 25 10.17 12.49 7.78
N TRP A 26 9.92 13.80 7.68
CA TRP A 26 8.79 14.46 8.35
C TRP A 26 7.42 13.91 7.93
N ILE A 27 7.28 13.37 6.71
CA ILE A 27 6.03 12.74 6.27
C ILE A 27 5.77 11.44 7.03
N ARG A 28 6.82 10.72 7.43
CA ARG A 28 6.69 9.51 8.25
C ARG A 28 6.24 9.83 9.68
N MET A 29 6.53 11.04 10.16
CA MET A 29 6.20 11.48 11.52
C MET A 29 4.80 12.07 11.64
N ARG A 30 4.17 12.49 10.53
CA ARG A 30 2.79 12.98 10.55
C ARG A 30 1.80 11.86 10.90
N THR A 31 0.79 12.19 11.70
CA THR A 31 -0.35 11.32 11.99
C THR A 31 -1.28 11.18 10.77
N ASP A 32 -2.09 10.11 10.73
CA ASP A 32 -3.10 9.82 9.67
C ASP A 32 -2.62 9.57 8.22
N ASN A 33 -1.34 9.25 8.01
CA ASN A 33 -0.81 8.86 6.69
C ASN A 33 -0.97 7.36 6.40
N LYS A 34 -2.17 6.81 6.61
CA LYS A 34 -2.43 5.39 6.34
C LYS A 34 -2.63 5.17 4.85
N ILE A 35 -1.93 4.18 4.29
CA ILE A 35 -2.35 3.65 2.98
C ILE A 35 -3.63 2.89 3.27
N ARG A 36 -4.76 3.32 2.69
CA ARG A 36 -5.97 2.49 2.67
C ARG A 36 -5.59 1.20 1.96
N PHE A 37 -5.31 0.15 2.74
CA PHE A 37 -5.23 -1.19 2.20
C PHE A 37 -6.62 -1.46 1.65
N ASN A 38 -6.69 -1.80 0.36
CA ASN A 38 -7.85 -2.49 -0.17
C ASN A 38 -7.82 -3.88 0.48
N SER A 39 -8.37 -4.01 1.69
CA SER A 39 -8.45 -5.28 2.39
C SER A 39 -9.33 -6.20 1.53
N PRO A 40 -8.83 -7.39 1.13
CA PRO A 40 -9.63 -8.34 0.37
C PRO A 40 -10.66 -9.06 1.25
N PHE A 41 -10.74 -8.76 2.54
CA PHE A 41 -11.81 -9.26 3.40
C PHE A 41 -13.01 -8.32 3.28
N PRO A 42 -14.09 -8.76 2.60
CA PRO A 42 -15.36 -8.05 2.68
C PRO A 42 -15.76 -8.02 4.15
N LEU A 43 -16.18 -6.87 4.66
CA LEU A 43 -16.78 -6.77 5.99
C LEU A 43 -17.92 -7.78 6.15
N ASP A 44 -18.61 -8.10 5.04
CA ASP A 44 -19.65 -9.11 4.95
C ASP A 44 -19.17 -10.51 5.35
N LEU A 45 -17.96 -10.90 4.93
CA LEU A 45 -17.39 -12.21 5.25
C LEU A 45 -16.95 -12.29 6.71
N PHE A 46 -16.55 -11.15 7.30
CA PHE A 46 -16.28 -11.04 8.73
C PHE A 46 -17.55 -11.27 9.56
N PHE A 47 -18.68 -10.69 9.17
CA PHE A 47 -19.98 -10.91 9.83
C PHE A 47 -20.53 -12.32 9.65
N SER A 48 -20.32 -12.95 8.48
CA SER A 48 -20.69 -14.35 8.27
C SER A 48 -19.84 -15.30 9.11
N LEU A 49 -18.52 -15.07 9.19
CA LEU A 49 -17.62 -15.92 9.98
C LEU A 49 -17.84 -15.74 11.48
N SER A 50 -18.15 -14.52 11.95
CA SER A 50 -18.51 -14.28 13.37
C SER A 50 -19.78 -15.03 13.75
N SER A 51 -20.79 -15.02 12.87
CA SER A 51 -22.04 -15.75 13.07
C SER A 51 -21.82 -17.27 13.13
N PHE A 52 -20.92 -17.79 12.29
CA PHE A 52 -20.54 -19.21 12.28
C PHE A 52 -19.77 -19.63 13.53
N ILE A 53 -18.83 -18.82 14.02
CA ILE A 53 -18.04 -19.09 15.23
C ILE A 53 -18.95 -19.08 16.48
N SER A 54 -19.89 -18.13 16.56
CA SER A 54 -20.90 -18.11 17.63
C SER A 54 -21.85 -19.32 17.57
N ALA A 55 -22.26 -19.77 16.39
CA ALA A 55 -23.10 -20.97 16.23
C ALA A 55 -22.35 -22.28 16.51
N ALA A 56 -21.03 -22.32 16.28
CA ALA A 56 -20.18 -23.50 16.48
C ALA A 56 -19.72 -23.70 17.94
N GLY A 57 -20.07 -22.81 18.89
CA GLY A 57 -19.68 -22.92 20.29
C GLY A 57 -18.17 -22.76 20.56
N ILE A 58 -17.42 -22.20 19.61
CA ILE A 58 -16.00 -21.90 19.76
C ILE A 58 -15.93 -20.68 20.68
N GLY A 59 -15.56 -20.88 21.96
CA GLY A 59 -15.62 -19.87 23.01
C GLY A 59 -14.86 -18.57 22.75
N ASP A 60 -15.01 -17.59 23.65
CA ASP A 60 -14.56 -16.18 23.55
C ASP A 60 -13.14 -15.96 23.00
N MET A 61 -12.24 -16.93 23.20
CA MET A 61 -10.89 -16.92 22.63
C MET A 61 -10.88 -16.91 21.09
N GLY A 62 -11.79 -17.63 20.42
CA GLY A 62 -11.87 -17.66 18.96
C GLY A 62 -12.30 -16.31 18.36
N MET A 63 -13.27 -15.64 18.98
CA MET A 63 -13.72 -14.30 18.60
C MET A 63 -12.67 -13.22 18.89
N CYS A 64 -11.96 -13.32 20.02
CA CYS A 64 -10.83 -12.44 20.35
C CYS A 64 -9.68 -12.58 19.35
N LEU A 65 -9.36 -13.80 18.90
CA LEU A 65 -8.32 -14.03 17.90
C LEU A 65 -8.74 -13.50 16.52
N LEU A 66 -10.01 -13.67 16.12
CA LEU A 66 -10.55 -13.14 14.86
C LEU A 66 -10.53 -11.61 14.82
N THR A 67 -10.97 -10.96 15.90
CA THR A 67 -10.98 -9.49 16.04
C THR A 67 -9.56 -8.92 16.14
N ALA A 68 -8.66 -9.58 16.86
CA ALA A 68 -7.24 -9.20 16.93
C ALA A 68 -6.54 -9.32 15.56
N TRP A 69 -6.91 -10.32 14.76
CA TRP A 69 -6.41 -10.48 13.39
C TRP A 69 -6.93 -9.35 12.46
N ALA A 70 -8.20 -8.98 12.59
CA ALA A 70 -8.82 -7.88 11.82
C ALA A 70 -8.25 -6.49 12.19
N LEU A 71 -7.86 -6.25 13.45
CA LEU A 71 -7.32 -4.97 13.92
C LEU A 71 -5.84 -4.72 13.52
N ARG A 72 -5.17 -5.67 12.85
CA ARG A 72 -3.75 -5.54 12.45
C ARG A 72 -3.50 -4.68 11.20
N CYS A 73 -4.48 -3.90 10.74
CA CYS A 73 -4.37 -3.13 9.50
C CYS A 73 -4.28 -1.60 9.69
N HIS A 74 -3.32 -1.12 10.49
CA HIS A 74 -2.89 0.29 10.48
C HIS A 74 -1.47 0.40 9.93
N SER A 75 -1.30 0.30 8.60
CA SER A 75 0.01 0.49 7.99
C SER A 75 0.22 1.96 7.58
N SER A 76 1.13 2.64 8.28
CA SER A 76 1.60 3.98 7.92
C SER A 76 2.50 3.94 6.67
N ILE A 77 2.49 5.00 5.87
CA ILE A 77 3.37 5.13 4.69
C ILE A 77 4.84 5.16 5.13
N ARG A 78 5.55 4.04 4.97
CA ARG A 78 6.98 3.91 5.32
C ARG A 78 7.94 4.16 4.15
N TYR A 79 7.55 3.79 2.94
CA TYR A 79 8.40 3.84 1.74
C TYR A 79 7.60 4.21 0.49
N ASN A 80 8.29 4.71 -0.54
CA ASN A 80 7.67 5.03 -1.83
C ASN A 80 7.49 3.75 -2.65
N ALA A 81 6.28 3.19 -2.66
CA ALA A 81 5.94 2.00 -3.43
C ALA A 81 6.08 2.18 -4.96
N LYS A 82 6.04 3.43 -5.45
CA LYS A 82 6.20 3.76 -6.88
C LYS A 82 7.65 4.04 -7.27
N ARG A 83 8.62 3.84 -6.37
CA ARG A 83 10.05 4.04 -6.65
C ARG A 83 10.52 3.00 -7.67
N ARG A 84 11.29 3.45 -8.67
CA ARG A 84 11.71 2.66 -9.82
C ARG A 84 13.22 2.52 -9.89
N HIS A 85 13.74 1.36 -10.27
CA HIS A 85 15.14 1.19 -10.62
C HIS A 85 15.30 0.97 -12.13
N TRP A 86 16.27 1.64 -12.76
CA TRP A 86 16.43 1.66 -14.22
C TRP A 86 16.86 0.33 -14.83
N ARG A 87 17.52 -0.55 -14.04
CA ARG A 87 17.81 -1.93 -14.46
C ARG A 87 16.63 -2.87 -14.31
N ARG A 88 15.76 -2.67 -13.30
CA ARG A 88 14.66 -3.60 -12.99
C ARG A 88 13.41 -3.38 -13.84
N THR A 89 13.01 -2.13 -14.05
CA THR A 89 11.76 -1.81 -14.78
C THR A 89 12.04 -0.71 -15.78
N LYS A 90 11.67 -0.90 -17.05
CA LYS A 90 11.90 0.10 -18.11
C LYS A 90 10.77 1.12 -18.18
N LEU A 91 11.07 2.30 -18.69
CA LEU A 91 10.03 3.29 -19.00
C LEU A 91 9.44 2.91 -20.36
N GLY A 92 8.19 2.44 -20.37
CA GLY A 92 7.42 2.33 -21.60
C GLY A 92 7.08 3.74 -22.09
N PHE A 93 7.37 4.02 -23.36
CA PHE A 93 6.99 5.24 -24.05
C PHE A 93 6.34 4.89 -25.37
#